data_AF-A0A946VTY9-F1
#
_entry.id   AF-A0A946VTY9-F1
#
_cell.length_a   1.000
_cell.length_b   1.000
_cell.length_c   1.000
_cell.angle_alpha   90.00
_cell.angle_beta   90.00
_cell.angle_gamma   90.00
#
_symmetry.space_group_name_H-M   'P 1'
#
loop_
_entity.id
_entity.type
_entity.pdbx_description
1 polymer ?
#
loop_
_entity_poly.entity_id
_entity_poly.type
_entity_poly.pdbx_seq_one_letter_code
_entity_poly.pdbx_strand_id
1 'polypeptide(L)'
;QLQFHDVFAAHELTQQLALNYGLRGRMSDWTREYGNLYTAIQLSRQLVVLLLASIIAVAVFNVFITLGMVVRHKRPEIAILRSMGLAQHHILRVFVWQGLMIACLGCGLGLLIGCALAMVAPHAVGALQVLFGYEFLSTEIYPINYLPAQLRARDLGLISAVALGMSLLATLVPARRAARLHPAEILNGSAR
;
A
#
# COMPACT_ATOMS: atom_id res chain seq x y z
N GLN A 1 -23.75 25.11 -19.56
CA GLN A 1 -23.45 23.75 -19.09
C GLN A 1 -22.02 23.78 -18.54
N LEU A 2 -21.81 23.51 -17.25
CA LEU A 2 -20.47 23.53 -16.64
C LEU A 2 -19.84 22.14 -16.76
N GLN A 3 -18.61 22.08 -17.24
CA GLN A 3 -17.85 20.82 -17.33
C GLN A 3 -16.82 20.79 -16.20
N PHE A 4 -16.86 19.72 -15.40
CA PHE A 4 -15.92 19.49 -14.32
C PHE A 4 -14.83 18.52 -14.78
N HIS A 5 -13.57 18.82 -14.44
CA HIS A 5 -12.43 17.95 -14.74
C HIS A 5 -12.43 16.69 -13.86
N ASP A 6 -12.96 16.82 -12.63
CA ASP A 6 -13.21 15.70 -11.73
C ASP A 6 -14.72 15.48 -11.61
N VAL A 7 -15.17 14.38 -12.21
CA VAL A 7 -16.57 13.98 -12.27
C VAL A 7 -17.10 13.65 -10.86
N PHE A 8 -16.26 13.14 -9.95
CA PHE A 8 -16.68 12.76 -8.60
C PHE A 8 -16.76 13.96 -7.63
N ALA A 9 -15.98 15.01 -7.88
CA ALA A 9 -16.07 16.27 -7.12
C ALA A 9 -17.31 17.11 -7.51
N ALA A 10 -18.00 16.75 -8.59
CA ALA A 10 -19.15 17.50 -9.11
C ALA A 10 -20.25 17.74 -8.05
N HIS A 11 -20.49 16.77 -7.16
CA HIS A 11 -21.49 16.92 -6.10
C HIS A 11 -21.11 17.98 -5.06
N GLU A 12 -19.89 17.92 -4.53
CA GLU A 12 -19.40 18.90 -3.55
C GLU A 12 -19.26 20.29 -4.17
N LEU A 13 -18.74 20.37 -5.41
CA LEU A 13 -18.56 21.64 -6.11
C LEU A 13 -19.90 22.29 -6.45
N THR A 14 -20.89 21.53 -6.90
CA THR A 14 -22.24 22.06 -7.17
C THR A 14 -22.94 22.53 -5.90
N GLN A 15 -22.77 21.82 -4.77
CA GLN A 15 -23.26 22.29 -3.47
C GLN A 15 -22.58 23.60 -3.03
N GLN A 16 -21.25 23.70 -3.15
CA GLN A 16 -20.51 24.91 -2.81
C GLN A 16 -20.88 26.10 -3.72
N LEU A 17 -21.03 25.86 -5.02
CA LEU A 17 -21.46 26.86 -6.00
C LEU A 17 -22.90 27.34 -5.73
N ALA A 18 -23.81 26.44 -5.38
CA ALA A 18 -25.18 26.80 -5.03
C ALA A 18 -25.23 27.67 -3.76
N LEU A 19 -24.41 27.36 -2.75
CA LEU A 19 -24.30 28.12 -1.50
C LEU A 19 -23.66 29.50 -1.72
N ASN A 20 -22.55 29.58 -2.47
CA ASN A 20 -21.80 30.84 -2.65
C ASN A 20 -22.51 31.85 -3.54
N TYR A 21 -23.27 31.41 -4.55
CA TYR A 21 -23.95 32.32 -5.48
C TYR A 21 -25.44 32.53 -5.14
N GLY A 22 -25.94 31.97 -4.03
CA GLY A 22 -27.33 32.12 -3.61
C GLY A 22 -28.34 31.60 -4.65
N LEU A 23 -27.91 30.68 -5.51
CA LEU A 23 -28.69 30.18 -6.63
C LEU A 23 -29.80 29.28 -6.08
N ARG A 24 -31.02 29.81 -5.97
CA ARG A 24 -32.24 29.08 -5.57
C ARG A 24 -32.75 28.09 -6.64
N GLY A 25 -32.00 27.90 -7.73
CA GLY A 25 -32.33 26.96 -8.81
C GLY A 25 -31.96 25.52 -8.43
N ARG A 26 -32.76 24.55 -8.88
CA ARG A 26 -32.50 23.12 -8.71
C ARG A 26 -31.33 22.73 -9.64
N MET A 27 -30.10 22.79 -9.14
CA MET A 27 -28.95 22.24 -9.85
C MET A 27 -29.05 20.72 -9.84
N SER A 28 -29.13 20.12 -11.03
CA SER A 28 -29.05 18.67 -11.22
C SER A 28 -27.64 18.31 -11.66
N ASP A 29 -26.95 17.55 -10.83
CA ASP A 29 -25.69 16.90 -11.12
C ASP A 29 -25.93 15.44 -11.54
N TRP A 30 -25.03 14.89 -12.36
CA TRP A 30 -25.07 13.49 -12.81
C TRP A 30 -25.16 12.51 -11.63
N THR A 31 -24.64 12.90 -10.47
CA THR A 31 -24.65 12.15 -9.22
C THR A 31 -26.05 12.00 -8.63
N ARG A 32 -26.92 13.01 -8.78
CA ARG A 32 -28.34 12.93 -8.40
C ARG A 32 -29.18 12.22 -9.45
N GLU A 33 -28.84 12.39 -10.73
CA GLU A 33 -29.57 11.79 -11.85
C GLU A 33 -29.33 10.26 -11.96
N TYR A 34 -28.11 9.82 -11.62
CA TYR A 34 -27.71 8.40 -11.64
C TYR A 34 -27.21 7.90 -10.26
N GLY A 35 -27.94 8.23 -9.19
CA GLY A 35 -27.52 7.95 -7.81
C GLY A 35 -27.18 6.48 -7.51
N ASN A 36 -27.88 5.52 -8.13
CA ASN A 36 -27.58 4.10 -7.95
C ASN A 36 -26.22 3.71 -8.59
N LEU A 37 -25.92 4.26 -9.77
CA LEU A 37 -24.64 4.05 -10.44
C LEU A 37 -23.50 4.71 -9.66
N TYR A 38 -23.71 5.93 -9.15
CA TYR A 38 -22.71 6.61 -8.31
C TYR A 38 -22.39 5.81 -7.05
N THR A 39 -23.42 5.30 -6.37
CA THR A 39 -23.25 4.48 -5.16
C THR A 39 -22.52 3.17 -5.48
N ALA A 40 -22.87 2.53 -6.60
CA ALA A 40 -22.18 1.32 -7.06
C ALA A 40 -20.69 1.57 -7.37
N ILE A 41 -20.35 2.68 -8.03
CA ILE A 41 -18.96 3.07 -8.31
C ILE A 41 -18.20 3.38 -7.02
N GLN A 42 -18.81 4.10 -6.08
CA GLN A 42 -18.20 4.37 -4.77
C GLN A 42 -17.90 3.09 -3.99
N LEU A 43 -18.87 2.17 -3.92
CA LEU A 43 -18.71 0.89 -3.24
C LEU A 43 -17.58 0.07 -3.88
N SER A 44 -17.58 -0.04 -5.22
CA SER A 44 -16.51 -0.73 -5.96
C SER A 44 -15.12 -0.14 -5.66
N ARG A 45 -15.01 1.19 -5.66
CA ARG A 45 -13.76 1.88 -5.32
C ARG A 45 -13.30 1.62 -3.89
N GLN A 46 -14.22 1.63 -2.92
CA GLN A 46 -13.91 1.33 -1.52
C GLN A 46 -13.42 -0.11 -1.34
N LEU A 47 -14.03 -1.07 -2.03
CA LEU A 47 -13.60 -2.48 -2.00
C LEU A 47 -12.17 -2.64 -2.52
N VAL A 48 -11.81 -1.99 -3.63
CA VAL A 48 -10.43 -2.02 -4.16
C VAL A 48 -9.44 -1.44 -3.16
N VAL A 49 -9.74 -0.31 -2.54
CA VAL A 49 -8.86 0.30 -1.52
C VAL A 49 -8.71 -0.62 -0.30
N LEU A 50 -9.80 -1.24 0.17
CA LEU A 50 -9.78 -2.18 1.28
C LEU A 50 -8.93 -3.42 0.98
N LEU A 51 -9.06 -3.97 -0.23
CA LEU A 51 -8.26 -5.11 -0.70
C LEU A 51 -6.77 -4.78 -0.77
N LEU A 52 -6.41 -3.61 -1.33
CA LEU A 52 -5.01 -3.18 -1.36
C LEU A 52 -4.46 -3.01 0.06
N ALA A 53 -5.23 -2.39 0.96
CA ALA A 53 -4.84 -2.19 2.35
C ALA A 53 -4.61 -3.52 3.08
N SER A 54 -5.45 -4.54 2.86
CA SER A 54 -5.30 -5.85 3.50
C SER A 54 -4.05 -6.59 3.02
N ILE A 55 -3.75 -6.55 1.72
CA ILE A 55 -2.53 -7.15 1.16
C ILE A 55 -1.28 -6.48 1.76
N ILE A 56 -1.26 -5.15 1.85
CA ILE A 56 -0.16 -4.41 2.47
C ILE A 56 -0.03 -4.79 3.95
N ALA A 57 -1.14 -4.87 4.68
CA ALA A 57 -1.13 -5.25 6.09
C ALA A 57 -0.51 -6.64 6.28
N VAL A 58 -0.94 -7.64 5.50
CA VAL A 58 -0.39 -9.01 5.55
C VAL A 58 1.12 -9.01 5.26
N ALA A 59 1.58 -8.24 4.26
CA ALA A 59 2.99 -8.14 3.93
C ALA A 59 3.82 -7.54 5.09
N VAL A 60 3.35 -6.47 5.71
CA VAL A 60 4.01 -5.84 6.87
C VAL A 60 4.04 -6.79 8.08
N PHE A 61 2.95 -7.51 8.33
CA PHE A 61 2.90 -8.55 9.37
C PHE A 61 3.91 -9.67 9.12
N ASN A 62 4.12 -10.06 7.86
CA ASN A 62 5.10 -11.06 7.49
C ASN A 62 6.54 -10.61 7.85
N VAL A 63 6.88 -9.36 7.54
CA VAL A 63 8.17 -8.76 7.94
C VAL A 63 8.32 -8.76 9.46
N PHE A 64 7.26 -8.40 10.19
CA PHE A 64 7.26 -8.42 11.67
C PHE A 64 7.56 -9.82 12.23
N ILE A 65 6.90 -10.86 11.71
CA ILE A 65 7.12 -12.25 12.14
C ILE A 65 8.54 -12.68 11.82
N THR A 66 8.99 -12.49 10.59
CA THR A 66 10.31 -12.90 10.12
C THR A 66 11.43 -12.23 10.92
N LEU A 67 11.36 -10.91 11.10
CA LEU A 67 12.34 -10.17 11.90
C LEU A 67 12.32 -10.63 13.37
N GLY A 68 11.13 -10.87 13.92
CA GLY A 68 10.97 -11.42 15.27
C GLY A 68 11.59 -12.82 15.44
N MET A 69 11.56 -13.66 14.40
CA MET A 69 12.24 -14.96 14.39
C MET A 69 13.75 -14.81 14.27
N VAL A 70 14.25 -13.94 13.38
CA VAL A 70 15.68 -13.66 13.22
C VAL A 70 16.30 -13.16 14.53
N VAL A 71 15.62 -12.23 15.20
CA VAL A 71 16.03 -11.73 16.53
C VAL A 71 16.16 -12.86 17.53
N ARG A 72 15.19 -13.79 17.57
CA ARG A 72 15.20 -14.93 18.50
C ARG A 72 16.38 -15.87 18.23
N HIS A 73 16.64 -16.21 16.97
CA HIS A 73 17.79 -17.03 16.59
C HIS A 73 19.12 -16.38 16.93
N LYS A 74 19.21 -15.05 16.87
CA LYS A 74 20.43 -14.27 17.17
C LYS A 74 20.63 -13.93 18.66
N ARG A 75 19.73 -14.34 19.56
CA ARG A 75 19.83 -14.05 21.01
C ARG A 75 21.15 -14.48 21.67
N PRO A 76 21.72 -15.68 21.39
CA PRO A 76 22.98 -16.10 22.01
C PRO A 76 24.15 -15.20 21.61
N GLU A 77 24.24 -14.85 20.32
CA GLU A 77 25.26 -13.93 19.79
C GLU A 77 25.13 -12.53 20.41
N ILE A 78 23.89 -12.04 20.56
CA ILE A 78 23.61 -10.76 21.24
C ILE A 78 24.06 -10.79 22.70
N ALA A 79 23.82 -11.90 23.41
CA ALA A 79 24.21 -12.04 24.82
C ALA A 79 25.74 -11.98 25.00
N ILE A 80 26.50 -12.62 24.10
CA ILE A 80 27.98 -12.56 24.08
C ILE A 80 28.45 -11.13 23.81
N LEU A 81 27.90 -10.46 22.81
CA LEU A 81 28.28 -9.06 22.51
C LEU A 81 27.96 -8.13 23.69
N ARG A 82 26.84 -8.35 24.39
CA ARG A 82 26.49 -7.59 25.59
C ARG A 82 27.39 -7.86 26.77
N SER A 83 27.87 -9.10 26.97
CA SER A 83 28.83 -9.40 28.04
C SER A 83 30.21 -8.77 27.77
N MET A 84 30.56 -8.57 26.50
CA MET A 84 31.73 -7.81 26.08
C MET A 84 31.57 -6.28 26.17
N GLY A 85 30.44 -5.77 26.67
CA GLY A 85 30.21 -4.34 26.91
C GLY A 85 29.49 -3.59 25.78
N LEU A 86 28.93 -4.29 24.77
CA LEU A 86 28.20 -3.65 23.69
C LEU A 86 26.90 -3.00 24.21
N ALA A 87 26.76 -1.69 23.96
CA ALA A 87 25.59 -0.95 24.40
C ALA A 87 24.33 -1.30 23.61
N GLN A 88 23.19 -1.28 24.31
CA GLN A 88 21.85 -1.61 23.80
C GLN A 88 21.46 -0.86 22.51
N HIS A 89 21.92 0.38 22.36
CA HIS A 89 21.61 1.23 21.23
C HIS A 89 22.32 0.80 19.92
N HIS A 90 23.44 0.09 20.00
CA HIS A 90 24.10 -0.48 18.82
C HIS A 90 23.31 -1.66 18.26
N ILE A 91 22.81 -2.54 19.13
CA ILE A 91 21.95 -3.68 18.76
C ILE A 91 20.68 -3.17 18.07
N LEU A 92 20.05 -2.14 18.64
CA LEU A 92 18.88 -1.50 18.05
C LEU A 92 19.17 -0.98 16.63
N ARG A 93 20.31 -0.29 16.43
CA ARG A 93 20.70 0.25 15.12
C ARG A 93 20.87 -0.84 14.06
N VAL A 94 21.50 -1.97 14.40
CA VAL A 94 21.70 -3.08 13.46
C VAL A 94 20.36 -3.65 12.98
N PHE A 95 19.43 -3.92 13.90
CA PHE A 95 18.12 -4.47 13.53
C PHE A 95 17.25 -3.49 12.74
N VAL A 96 17.31 -2.19 13.08
CA VAL A 96 16.62 -1.15 12.31
C VAL A 96 17.19 -1.07 10.88
N TRP A 97 18.51 -1.11 10.72
CA TRP A 97 19.15 -1.13 9.40
C TRP A 97 18.79 -2.38 8.59
N GLN A 98 18.75 -3.55 9.24
CA GLN A 98 18.35 -4.78 8.58
C GLN A 98 16.89 -4.70 8.08
N GLY A 99 15.97 -4.24 8.92
CA GLY A 99 14.56 -4.06 8.51
C GLY A 99 14.41 -3.02 7.40
N LEU A 100 15.16 -1.92 7.46
CA LEU A 100 15.16 -0.89 6.42
C LEU A 100 15.69 -1.44 5.08
N MET A 101 16.75 -2.23 5.08
CA MET A 101 17.27 -2.86 3.85
C MET A 101 16.25 -3.79 3.21
N ILE A 102 15.59 -4.64 4.01
CA ILE A 102 14.54 -5.55 3.52
C ILE A 102 13.36 -4.73 2.94
N ALA A 103 12.95 -3.67 3.63
CA ALA A 103 11.85 -2.82 3.19
C ALA A 103 12.19 -2.07 1.89
N CYS A 104 13.39 -1.50 1.77
CA CYS A 104 13.83 -0.80 0.57
C CYS A 104 13.96 -1.76 -0.62
N LEU A 105 14.55 -2.95 -0.44
CA LEU A 105 14.68 -3.94 -1.50
C LEU A 105 13.30 -4.44 -1.94
N GLY A 106 12.42 -4.76 -0.99
CA GLY A 106 11.06 -5.20 -1.28
C GLY A 106 10.25 -4.13 -2.02
N CYS A 107 10.34 -2.86 -1.58
CA CYS A 107 9.66 -1.75 -2.24
C CYS A 107 10.22 -1.47 -3.64
N GLY A 108 11.54 -1.49 -3.81
CA GLY A 108 12.19 -1.27 -5.10
C GLY A 108 11.84 -2.36 -6.12
N LEU A 109 11.93 -3.64 -5.72
CA LEU A 109 11.53 -4.76 -6.57
C LEU A 109 10.02 -4.74 -6.86
N GLY A 110 9.19 -4.44 -5.86
CA GLY A 110 7.74 -4.33 -6.02
C GLY A 110 7.33 -3.22 -6.99
N LEU A 111 7.97 -2.05 -6.91
CA LEU A 111 7.76 -0.95 -7.86
C LEU A 111 8.18 -1.34 -9.28
N LEU A 112 9.34 -1.98 -9.42
CA LEU A 112 9.87 -2.38 -10.72
C LEU A 112 8.96 -3.40 -11.39
N ILE A 113 8.57 -4.45 -10.66
CA ILE A 113 7.65 -5.49 -11.14
C ILE A 113 6.27 -4.89 -11.42
N GLY A 114 5.77 -4.02 -10.53
CA GLY A 114 4.47 -3.36 -10.69
C GLY A 114 4.41 -2.45 -11.93
N CYS A 115 5.46 -1.67 -12.18
CA CYS A 115 5.56 -0.84 -13.38
C CYS A 115 5.68 -1.69 -14.64
N ALA A 116 6.50 -2.75 -14.62
CA ALA A 116 6.63 -3.67 -15.74
C ALA A 116 5.28 -4.35 -16.07
N LEU A 117 4.57 -4.84 -15.06
CA LEU A 117 3.23 -5.41 -15.21
C LEU A 117 2.23 -4.39 -15.75
N ALA A 118 2.26 -3.14 -15.28
CA ALA A 118 1.38 -2.09 -15.78
C ALA A 118 1.60 -1.78 -17.27
N MET A 119 2.84 -1.89 -17.77
CA MET A 119 3.15 -1.72 -19.20
C MET A 119 2.71 -2.93 -20.04
N VAL A 120 2.78 -4.13 -19.47
CA VAL A 120 2.38 -5.38 -20.15
C VAL A 120 0.87 -5.60 -20.09
N ALA A 121 0.17 -5.08 -19.08
CA ALA A 121 -1.25 -5.33 -18.86
C ALA A 121 -2.15 -5.00 -20.08
N PRO A 122 -1.99 -3.87 -20.79
CA PRO A 122 -2.77 -3.60 -22.00
C PRO A 122 -2.54 -4.65 -23.10
N HIS A 123 -1.29 -5.11 -23.26
CA HIS A 123 -0.91 -6.11 -24.25
C HIS A 123 -1.44 -7.51 -23.86
N ALA A 124 -1.40 -7.86 -22.58
CA ALA A 124 -1.91 -9.12 -22.06
C ALA A 124 -3.42 -9.25 -22.27
N VAL A 125 -4.18 -8.17 -22.08
CA VAL A 125 -5.63 -8.15 -22.35
C VAL A 125 -5.92 -8.38 -23.84
N GLY A 126 -5.16 -7.74 -24.74
CA GLY A 126 -5.29 -7.97 -26.18
C GLY A 126 -4.95 -9.41 -26.59
N ALA A 127 -3.90 -10.00 -26.00
CA ALA A 127 -3.54 -11.40 -26.26
C ALA A 127 -4.63 -12.37 -25.76
N LEU A 128 -5.23 -12.08 -24.61
CA LEU A 128 -6.31 -12.89 -24.03
C LEU A 128 -7.59 -12.83 -24.89
N GLN A 129 -7.89 -11.67 -25.48
CA GLN A 129 -9.03 -11.51 -26.42
C GLN A 129 -8.87 -12.38 -27.67
N VAL A 130 -7.64 -12.46 -28.23
CA VAL A 130 -7.34 -13.33 -29.39
C VAL A 130 -7.45 -14.81 -29.01
N LEU A 131 -7.04 -15.18 -27.80
CA LEU A 131 -7.04 -16.58 -27.35
C LEU A 131 -8.45 -17.11 -27.00
N PHE A 132 -9.29 -16.25 -26.41
CA PHE A 132 -10.65 -16.62 -25.96
C PHE A 132 -11.75 -16.28 -26.98
N GLY A 133 -11.42 -15.57 -28.07
CA GLY A 133 -12.36 -15.25 -29.15
C GLY A 133 -13.54 -14.37 -28.72
N TYR A 134 -13.44 -13.66 -27.59
CA TYR A 134 -14.48 -12.83 -27.02
C TYR A 134 -13.94 -11.41 -26.79
N GLU A 135 -14.61 -10.39 -27.34
CA GLU A 135 -14.27 -8.98 -27.12
C GLU A 135 -14.70 -8.57 -25.70
N PHE A 136 -13.78 -8.68 -24.74
CA PHE A 136 -14.01 -8.25 -23.35
C PHE A 136 -14.38 -6.76 -23.22
N LEU A 137 -14.08 -5.94 -24.23
CA LEU A 137 -14.54 -4.55 -24.36
C LEU A 137 -15.43 -4.44 -25.60
N SER A 138 -16.73 -4.67 -25.45
CA SER A 138 -17.70 -4.36 -26.50
C SER A 138 -17.78 -2.83 -26.67
N THR A 139 -17.47 -2.36 -27.87
CA THR A 139 -17.40 -0.93 -28.27
C THR A 139 -18.71 -0.15 -28.03
N GLU A 140 -19.83 -0.84 -27.76
CA GLU A 140 -21.14 -0.22 -27.48
C GLU A 140 -21.24 0.51 -26.12
N ILE A 141 -20.41 0.16 -25.12
CA ILE A 141 -20.53 0.72 -23.76
C ILE A 141 -19.27 1.49 -23.31
N TYR A 142 -18.09 1.17 -23.87
CA TYR A 142 -16.82 1.84 -23.56
C TYR A 142 -16.06 2.21 -24.84
N PRO A 143 -16.01 3.49 -25.25
CA PRO A 143 -15.30 3.94 -26.46
C PRO A 143 -13.78 4.05 -26.25
N ILE A 144 -13.17 3.08 -25.55
CA ILE A 144 -11.75 3.05 -25.24
C ILE A 144 -11.25 1.62 -25.43
N ASN A 145 -10.60 1.32 -26.57
CA ASN A 145 -10.10 -0.03 -26.90
C ASN A 145 -8.88 -0.49 -26.06
N TYR A 146 -8.59 0.17 -24.95
CA TYR A 146 -7.46 -0.14 -24.08
C TYR A 146 -7.74 0.33 -22.66
N LEU A 147 -7.27 -0.41 -21.66
CA LEU A 147 -7.14 0.10 -20.29
C LEU A 147 -5.93 1.06 -20.29
N PRO A 148 -6.12 2.39 -20.17
CA PRO A 148 -4.99 3.30 -20.03
C PRO A 148 -4.34 3.07 -18.66
N ALA A 149 -3.23 2.31 -18.63
CA ALA A 149 -2.40 2.18 -17.44
C ALA A 149 -1.64 3.50 -17.18
N GLN A 150 -2.33 4.48 -16.62
CA GLN A 150 -1.73 5.76 -16.25
C GLN A 150 -0.96 5.62 -14.93
N LEU A 151 0.33 5.33 -15.04
CA LEU A 151 1.24 5.34 -13.90
C LEU A 151 1.47 6.78 -13.45
N ARG A 152 0.83 7.16 -12.34
CA ARG A 152 1.05 8.47 -11.72
C ARG A 152 2.21 8.38 -10.73
N ALA A 153 3.29 9.10 -11.01
CA ALA A 153 4.46 9.15 -10.12
C ALA A 153 4.11 9.55 -8.68
N ARG A 154 3.10 10.42 -8.52
CA ARG A 154 2.56 10.81 -7.21
C ARG A 154 2.02 9.60 -6.44
N ASP A 155 1.23 8.75 -7.09
CA ASP A 155 0.59 7.60 -6.44
C ASP A 155 1.63 6.55 -6.08
N LEU A 156 2.61 6.31 -6.96
CA LEU A 156 3.76 5.44 -6.70
C LEU A 156 4.59 5.93 -5.50
N GLY A 157 4.87 7.25 -5.44
CA GLY A 157 5.60 7.85 -4.33
C GLY A 157 4.84 7.74 -3.00
N LEU A 158 3.53 7.97 -3.01
CA LEU A 158 2.68 7.90 -1.82
C LEU A 158 2.59 6.46 -1.27
N ILE A 159 2.37 5.48 -2.15
CA ILE A 159 2.33 4.05 -1.77
C ILE A 159 3.69 3.62 -1.19
N SER A 160 4.79 4.00 -1.82
CA SER A 160 6.14 3.66 -1.37
C SER A 160 6.45 4.26 0.00
N ALA A 161 6.11 5.54 0.20
CA ALA A 161 6.30 6.23 1.47
C ALA A 161 5.50 5.58 2.60
N VAL A 162 4.22 5.25 2.35
CA VAL A 162 3.36 4.58 3.32
C VAL A 162 3.89 3.18 3.64
N ALA A 163 4.29 2.40 2.64
CA ALA A 163 4.82 1.05 2.83
C ALA A 163 6.12 1.05 3.64
N LEU A 164 7.07 1.94 3.30
CA LEU A 164 8.32 2.10 4.05
C LEU A 164 8.06 2.58 5.48
N GLY A 165 7.17 3.55 5.67
CA GLY A 165 6.79 4.05 7.00
C GLY A 165 6.18 2.95 7.88
N MET A 166 5.24 2.19 7.34
CA MET A 166 4.62 1.05 8.03
C MET A 166 5.65 -0.03 8.39
N SER A 167 6.54 -0.37 7.46
CA SER A 167 7.61 -1.35 7.69
C SER A 167 8.60 -0.90 8.78
N LEU A 168 8.95 0.38 8.80
CA LEU A 168 9.82 0.95 9.83
C LEU A 168 9.18 0.89 11.22
N LEU A 169 7.89 1.25 11.31
CA LEU A 169 7.11 1.16 12.56
C LEU A 169 7.01 -0.29 13.06
N ALA A 170 6.72 -1.23 12.17
CA ALA A 170 6.69 -2.65 12.49
C ALA A 170 8.05 -3.18 12.97
N THR A 171 9.14 -2.71 12.36
CA THR A 171 10.54 -3.08 12.71
C THR A 171 10.97 -2.57 14.09
N LEU A 172 10.49 -1.40 14.50
CA LEU A 172 10.90 -0.78 15.76
C LEU A 172 10.51 -1.59 17.00
N VAL A 173 9.33 -2.23 16.97
CA VAL A 173 8.78 -2.99 18.10
C VAL A 173 9.66 -4.20 18.48
N PRO A 174 9.99 -5.14 17.58
CA PRO A 174 10.87 -6.27 17.89
C PRO A 174 12.30 -5.83 18.15
N ALA A 175 12.82 -4.79 17.47
CA ALA A 175 14.16 -4.27 17.70
C ALA A 175 14.31 -3.74 19.14
N ARG A 176 13.31 -3.00 19.65
CA ARG A 176 13.30 -2.54 21.06
C ARG A 176 13.22 -3.71 22.04
N ARG A 177 12.43 -4.76 21.73
CA ARG A 177 12.38 -5.98 22.55
C ARG A 177 13.72 -6.72 22.58
N ALA A 178 14.41 -6.87 21.45
CA ALA A 178 15.73 -7.49 21.36
C ALA A 178 16.77 -6.77 22.23
N ALA A 179 16.75 -5.44 22.15
CA ALA A 179 17.68 -4.58 22.85
C ALA A 179 17.54 -4.69 24.39
N ARG A 180 16.35 -5.01 24.91
CA ARG A 180 16.09 -5.11 26.35
C ARG A 180 16.42 -6.47 26.97
N LEU A 181 16.92 -7.45 26.20
CA LEU A 181 17.25 -8.76 26.73
C LEU A 181 18.48 -8.71 27.65
N HIS A 182 18.36 -9.23 28.87
CA HIS A 182 19.45 -9.32 29.84
C HIS A 182 20.34 -10.55 29.56
N PRO A 183 21.68 -10.42 29.59
CA PRO A 183 22.61 -11.52 29.29
C PRO A 183 22.41 -12.75 30.20
N ALA A 184 22.09 -12.53 31.48
CA ALA A 184 21.95 -13.58 32.48
C ALA A 184 20.74 -14.51 32.23
N GLU A 185 19.65 -14.01 31.65
CA GLU A 185 18.44 -14.80 31.35
C GLU A 185 18.62 -15.72 30.14
N ILE A 186 19.53 -15.36 29.21
CA ILE A 186 19.77 -16.13 27.99
C ILE A 186 20.76 -17.29 28.26
N LEU A 187 21.79 -17.03 29.08
CA LEU A 187 22.83 -18.02 29.39
C LEU A 187 22.37 -19.13 30.34
N ASN A 188 21.39 -18.86 31.21
CA ASN A 188 20.87 -19.85 32.17
C ASN A 188 19.74 -20.73 31.61
N GLY A 189 19.42 -20.64 30.31
CA GLY A 189 18.42 -21.50 29.66
C GLY A 189 16.98 -21.34 30.14
N SER A 190 16.68 -20.34 30.97
CA SER A 190 15.34 -20.13 31.57
C SER A 190 14.35 -19.43 30.63
N ALA A 191 14.80 -18.90 29.50
CA ALA A 191 13.94 -18.32 28.48
C ALA A 191 13.58 -19.38 27.41
N ARG A 192 12.73 -20.36 27.80
CA ARG A 192 11.96 -21.14 26.82
C ARG A 192 10.84 -20.29 26.22
#